data_AF-A0A4Q4UKS7-F1
#
_entry.id   AF-A0A4Q4UKS7-F1
#
_cell.length_a   1.000
_cell.length_b   1.000
_cell.length_c   1.000
_cell.angle_alpha   90.00
_cell.angle_beta   90.00
_cell.angle_gamma   90.00
#
_symmetry.space_group_name_H-M   'P 1'
#
loop_
_entity.id
_entity.type
_entity.pdbx_description
1 polymer ?
#
loop_
_entity_poly.entity_id
_entity_poly.type
_entity_poly.pdbx_seq_one_letter_code
_entity_poly.pdbx_strand_id
1 'polypeptide(L)'
;MGEIRRLLSTITNDPQDLSGIVLQAYDLKKSYSVLDFENIHPAKLSIGRNIGQAVHCLGRLHVAFLTLIRAARRVSGFENLHIGWAELPSLAKTKTRPRRNSAIPPWTVAQTFKSLGLEYTDEQARRLMCPEEDTVHQSFTRMELVNRFNKLKPASNQVHAEIQLVLDLARRRIRFSTPFSYIGCSKLSCLLCTEFIALVGPFSTRGCHGKVYYLWTIPEQKELEQASVESICSAVKKLEIHLKGILLESRNPKPRGKESTVGGSSVATAIPLTNNPYVSNLIVNRLQNERQHAMSAAARQRPSSLEDNDTIDEESDSTAPIEAGEARAGYKSRRDYHRSLGIPYNGPTDPPTCPFDEFWRAYDTFNLPAIFDKFGRGDEIDREWPHLRTFLSCPQQERPLVWRLCHYLALGDVNAAASLPAVEAAAEAFGIGPHLNTRDRLQLYEFYGELWGAADPPTPPGSLGNGRVQNRVRWRKVTEALHQAPLPAAEAKKQKLEEGKELEEEEETAKGEKKEVEGKKDEDKVGVEDKKEGKAGNLSMLEVARSLVRAPWSLLRSLTGSSRG
;
A
#
# COMPACT_ATOMS: atom_id res chain seq x y z
N MET A 1 16.18 16.96 32.91
CA MET A 1 15.04 17.08 33.85
C MET A 1 14.44 18.48 33.95
N GLY A 2 15.23 19.56 34.08
CA GLY A 2 14.69 20.93 34.18
C GLY A 2 13.80 21.34 33.01
N GLU A 3 14.21 21.05 31.78
CA GLU A 3 13.44 21.38 30.57
C GLU A 3 12.10 20.65 30.46
N ILE A 4 12.03 19.39 30.93
CA ILE A 4 10.78 18.62 30.97
C ILE A 4 9.82 19.23 31.99
N ARG A 5 10.32 19.68 33.14
CA ARG A 5 9.51 20.41 34.13
C ARG A 5 9.01 21.74 33.57
N ARG A 6 9.83 22.44 32.77
CA ARG A 6 9.43 23.67 32.08
C ARG A 6 8.28 23.43 31.10
N LEU A 7 8.39 22.40 30.25
CA LEU A 7 7.31 22.00 29.35
C LEU A 7 6.04 21.66 30.11
N LEU A 8 6.15 20.86 31.18
CA LEU A 8 5.01 20.51 32.02
C LEU A 8 4.38 21.73 32.70
N SER A 9 5.20 22.65 33.21
CA SER A 9 4.71 23.89 33.82
C SER A 9 3.94 24.73 32.82
N THR A 10 4.38 24.77 31.57
CA THR A 10 3.68 25.49 30.49
C THR A 10 2.33 24.84 30.21
N ILE A 11 2.30 23.51 30.03
CA ILE A 11 1.05 22.76 29.79
C ILE A 11 0.04 22.95 30.94
N THR A 12 0.51 23.00 32.19
CA THR A 12 -0.36 23.11 33.37
C THR A 12 -0.83 24.53 33.62
N ASN A 13 0.07 25.51 33.52
CA ASN A 13 -0.22 26.89 33.90
C ASN A 13 -0.84 27.69 32.76
N ASP A 14 -0.48 27.37 31.52
CA ASP A 14 -1.00 28.02 30.32
C ASP A 14 -1.24 27.00 29.20
N PRO A 15 -2.31 26.18 29.31
CA PRO A 15 -2.65 25.21 28.27
C PRO A 15 -3.06 25.87 26.93
N GLN A 16 -3.26 27.20 26.90
CA GLN A 16 -3.61 27.93 25.68
C GLN A 16 -2.36 28.40 24.91
N ASP A 17 -1.18 28.43 25.53
CA ASP A 17 0.10 28.69 24.85
C ASP A 17 0.57 27.47 24.04
N LEU A 18 -0.20 27.14 23.01
CA LEU A 18 0.08 26.03 22.10
C LEU A 18 1.44 26.20 21.41
N SER A 19 1.81 27.43 21.10
CA SER A 19 3.07 27.76 20.43
C SER A 19 4.26 27.44 21.32
N GLY A 20 4.24 27.93 22.56
CA GLY A 20 5.30 27.68 23.53
C GLY A 20 5.42 26.20 23.90
N ILE A 21 4.29 25.49 24.04
CA ILE A 21 4.27 24.04 24.26
C ILE A 21 4.96 23.29 23.12
N VAL A 22 4.58 23.60 21.87
CA VAL A 22 5.15 22.94 20.67
C VAL A 22 6.63 23.26 20.50
N LEU A 23 7.05 24.51 20.73
CA LEU A 23 8.45 24.91 20.63
C LEU A 23 9.33 24.23 21.69
N GLN A 24 8.88 24.20 22.95
CA GLN A 24 9.62 23.51 24.01
C GLN A 24 9.70 22.01 23.78
N ALA A 25 8.64 21.37 23.27
CA ALA A 25 8.66 19.96 22.89
C ALA A 25 9.63 19.70 21.72
N TYR A 26 9.73 20.63 20.77
CA TYR A 26 10.71 20.56 19.69
C TYR A 26 12.16 20.65 20.20
N ASP A 27 12.46 21.57 21.11
CA ASP A 27 13.79 21.72 21.70
C ASP A 27 14.20 20.46 22.48
N LEU A 28 13.28 19.88 23.25
CA LEU A 28 13.49 18.61 23.94
C LEU A 28 13.74 17.47 22.95
N LYS A 29 12.93 17.35 21.91
CA LYS A 29 13.11 16.34 20.85
C LYS A 29 14.47 16.46 20.14
N LYS A 30 14.97 17.69 19.96
CA LYS A 30 16.26 17.95 19.32
C LYS A 30 17.43 17.58 20.23
N SER A 31 17.27 17.78 21.54
CA SER A 31 18.34 17.64 22.52
C SER A 31 18.43 16.25 23.14
N TYR A 32 17.38 15.43 23.02
CA TYR A 32 17.30 14.10 23.64
C TYR A 32 16.84 13.02 22.66
N SER A 33 17.48 11.86 22.74
CA SER A 33 17.07 10.63 22.08
C SER A 33 15.91 9.94 22.82
N VAL A 34 15.25 8.98 22.18
CA VAL A 34 14.19 8.18 22.83
C VAL A 34 14.73 7.43 24.06
N LEU A 35 15.99 6.99 24.05
CA LEU A 35 16.63 6.30 25.17
C LEU A 35 16.84 7.24 26.36
N ASP A 36 17.15 8.51 26.12
CA ASP A 36 17.27 9.51 27.19
C ASP A 36 15.96 9.68 27.95
N PHE A 37 14.82 9.57 27.24
CA PHE A 37 13.51 9.60 27.87
C PHE A 37 13.22 8.33 28.70
N GLU A 38 13.68 7.15 28.28
CA GLU A 38 13.51 5.91 29.06
C GLU A 38 14.20 6.00 30.43
N ASN A 39 15.35 6.68 30.49
CA ASN A 39 16.13 6.92 31.71
C ASN A 39 15.48 7.91 32.68
N ILE A 40 14.42 8.62 32.30
CA ILE A 40 13.68 9.51 33.21
C ILE A 40 13.03 8.72 34.36
N HIS A 41 12.61 7.47 34.08
CA HIS A 41 11.99 6.60 35.06
C HIS A 41 12.65 5.20 35.01
N PRO A 42 13.85 5.01 35.60
CA PRO A 42 14.61 3.77 35.46
C PRO A 42 13.86 2.54 35.99
N ALA A 43 13.03 2.70 37.02
CA ALA A 43 12.19 1.61 37.55
C ALA A 43 11.03 1.20 36.62
N LYS A 44 10.68 2.00 35.60
CA LYS A 44 9.54 1.75 34.70
C LYS A 44 9.73 2.47 33.35
N LEU A 45 10.59 1.88 32.52
CA LEU A 45 11.00 2.42 31.20
C LEU A 45 9.81 2.78 30.29
N SER A 46 8.67 2.09 30.41
CA SER A 46 7.47 2.39 29.63
C SER A 46 6.90 3.79 29.87
N ILE A 47 7.05 4.34 31.08
CA ILE A 47 6.64 5.71 31.39
C ILE A 47 7.52 6.70 30.64
N GLY A 48 8.84 6.53 30.74
CA GLY A 48 9.82 7.35 30.03
C GLY A 48 9.60 7.31 28.52
N ARG A 49 9.42 6.10 27.95
CA ARG A 49 9.11 5.90 26.54
C ARG A 49 7.85 6.64 26.10
N ASN A 50 6.77 6.58 26.88
CA ASN A 50 5.51 7.27 26.55
C ASN A 50 5.69 8.80 26.58
N ILE A 51 6.44 9.33 27.54
CA ILE A 51 6.80 10.76 27.59
C ILE A 51 7.60 11.15 26.36
N GLY A 52 8.64 10.38 26.02
CA GLY A 52 9.45 10.60 24.83
C GLY A 52 8.61 10.57 23.54
N GLN A 53 7.70 9.62 23.41
CA GLN A 53 6.76 9.57 22.28
C GLN A 53 5.85 10.79 22.19
N ALA A 54 5.30 11.26 23.32
CA ALA A 54 4.46 12.46 23.36
C ALA A 54 5.25 13.72 22.98
N VAL A 55 6.45 13.90 23.56
CA VAL A 55 7.34 15.02 23.24
C VAL A 55 7.76 14.98 21.77
N HIS A 56 8.16 13.81 21.26
CA HIS A 56 8.47 13.64 19.84
C HIS A 56 7.28 13.95 18.94
N CYS A 57 6.07 13.54 19.33
CA CYS A 57 4.84 13.84 18.59
C CYS A 57 4.58 15.35 18.52
N LEU A 58 4.61 16.05 19.65
CA LEU A 58 4.43 17.51 19.70
C LEU A 58 5.55 18.24 18.94
N GLY A 59 6.80 17.84 19.14
CA GLY A 59 7.94 18.42 18.42
C GLY A 59 7.91 18.19 16.91
N ARG A 60 7.17 17.19 16.40
CA ARG A 60 6.94 17.01 14.96
C ARG A 60 6.06 18.12 14.37
N LEU A 61 5.18 18.74 15.15
CA LEU A 61 4.36 19.86 14.69
C LEU A 61 5.24 21.06 14.32
N HIS A 62 6.23 21.40 15.16
CA HIS A 62 7.19 22.45 14.83
C HIS A 62 8.03 22.11 13.60
N VAL A 63 8.48 20.84 13.47
CA VAL A 63 9.19 20.39 12.26
C VAL A 63 8.33 20.52 11.00
N ALA A 64 7.04 20.19 11.09
CA ALA A 64 6.09 20.36 9.99
C ALA A 64 5.92 21.85 9.64
N PHE A 65 5.80 22.72 10.64
CA PHE A 65 5.75 24.17 10.44
C PHE A 65 7.00 24.73 9.76
N LEU A 66 8.20 24.35 10.23
CA LEU A 66 9.46 24.75 9.58
C LEU A 66 9.57 24.20 8.16
N THR A 67 9.05 23.00 7.91
CA THR A 67 8.97 22.42 6.58
C THR A 67 8.04 23.23 5.68
N LEU A 68 6.89 23.64 6.19
CA LEU A 68 5.91 24.48 5.49
C LEU A 68 6.53 25.83 5.11
N ILE A 69 7.21 26.51 6.04
CA ILE A 69 7.92 27.77 5.74
C ILE A 69 8.99 27.58 4.66
N ARG A 70 9.74 26.48 4.71
CA ARG A 70 10.76 26.20 3.67
C ARG A 70 10.13 25.92 2.32
N ALA A 71 9.01 25.22 2.27
CA ALA A 71 8.25 25.02 1.05
C ALA A 71 7.73 26.36 0.53
N ALA A 72 7.24 27.22 1.43
CA ALA A 72 6.76 28.57 1.11
C ALA A 72 7.77 29.41 0.37
N ARG A 73 9.02 29.37 0.83
CA ARG A 73 10.12 30.14 0.23
C ARG A 73 10.57 29.60 -1.12
N ARG A 74 10.17 28.39 -1.51
CA ARG A 74 10.66 27.70 -2.71
C ARG A 74 9.62 27.58 -3.83
N VAL A 75 8.34 27.57 -3.47
CA VAL A 75 7.25 27.41 -4.42
C VAL A 75 6.70 28.79 -4.74
N SER A 76 6.83 29.22 -5.99
CA SER A 76 6.17 30.42 -6.49
C SER A 76 4.65 30.28 -6.36
N GLY A 77 3.95 31.33 -5.92
CA GLY A 77 2.50 31.28 -5.72
C GLY A 77 2.07 30.71 -4.36
N PHE A 78 3.00 30.54 -3.41
CA PHE A 78 2.66 30.09 -2.07
C PHE A 78 1.84 31.13 -1.27
N GLU A 79 1.90 32.39 -1.67
CA GLU A 79 0.98 33.44 -1.22
C GLU A 79 -0.49 33.08 -1.47
N ASN A 80 -0.76 32.19 -2.43
CA ASN A 80 -2.08 31.62 -2.72
C ASN A 80 -2.32 30.29 -1.98
N LEU A 81 -1.48 29.91 -1.01
CA LEU A 81 -1.70 28.72 -0.21
C LEU A 81 -2.91 28.94 0.71
N HIS A 82 -3.93 28.13 0.49
CA HIS A 82 -5.05 28.02 1.41
C HIS A 82 -4.91 26.76 2.26
N ILE A 83 -4.85 26.95 3.58
CA ILE A 83 -4.88 25.85 4.55
C ILE A 83 -6.33 25.70 5.01
N GLY A 84 -6.99 24.67 4.50
CA GLY A 84 -8.33 24.28 4.93
C GLY A 84 -8.27 23.17 5.96
N TRP A 85 -9.14 23.24 6.97
CA TRP A 85 -9.46 22.07 7.79
C TRP A 85 -10.48 21.23 7.03
N ALA A 86 -10.12 19.98 6.73
CA ALA A 86 -11.08 19.00 6.27
C ALA A 86 -11.74 18.38 7.49
N GLU A 87 -13.05 18.51 7.61
CA GLU A 87 -13.79 17.77 8.61
C GLU A 87 -13.69 16.28 8.27
N LEU A 88 -12.91 15.57 9.09
CA LEU A 88 -12.88 14.13 9.06
C LEU A 88 -14.33 13.67 9.31
N PRO A 89 -14.91 12.84 8.41
CA PRO A 89 -16.17 12.19 8.68
C PRO A 89 -16.05 11.60 10.06
N SER A 90 -16.86 12.08 11.01
CA SER A 90 -16.60 11.76 12.39
C SER A 90 -16.69 10.24 12.53
N LEU A 91 -15.54 9.57 12.59
CA LEU A 91 -15.36 8.30 13.29
C LEU A 91 -15.47 8.59 14.79
N ALA A 92 -16.36 9.52 15.16
CA ALA A 92 -16.82 9.69 16.51
C ALA A 92 -17.13 8.27 16.94
N LYS A 93 -16.43 7.85 17.98
CA LYS A 93 -16.68 6.64 18.71
C LYS A 93 -18.10 6.81 19.27
N THR A 94 -19.11 6.73 18.42
CA THR A 94 -20.49 6.56 18.81
C THR A 94 -20.43 5.28 19.60
N LYS A 95 -20.44 5.43 20.94
CA LYS A 95 -20.43 4.36 21.94
C LYS A 95 -21.05 3.17 21.27
N THR A 96 -20.25 2.13 20.97
CA THR A 96 -20.59 0.96 20.14
C THR A 96 -22.09 0.75 20.18
N ARG A 97 -22.83 1.44 19.29
CA ARG A 97 -24.26 1.19 19.20
C ARG A 97 -24.29 -0.25 18.75
N PRO A 98 -25.07 -1.13 19.41
CA PRO A 98 -25.18 -2.53 18.98
C PRO A 98 -25.34 -2.48 17.48
N ARG A 99 -24.35 -3.07 16.77
CA ARG A 99 -24.13 -2.93 15.32
C ARG A 99 -25.47 -2.63 14.69
N ARG A 100 -25.74 -1.36 14.32
CA ARG A 100 -26.89 -1.09 13.46
C ARG A 100 -26.61 -2.00 12.28
N ASN A 101 -27.44 -3.04 12.12
CA ASN A 101 -27.35 -3.96 11.00
C ASN A 101 -27.18 -3.05 9.80
N SER A 102 -25.97 -3.05 9.21
CA SER A 102 -25.71 -2.20 8.05
C SER A 102 -26.83 -2.53 7.07
N ALA A 103 -27.53 -1.50 6.58
CA ALA A 103 -28.69 -1.69 5.70
C ALA A 103 -28.35 -2.62 4.52
N ILE A 104 -27.07 -2.64 4.15
CA ILE A 104 -26.47 -3.63 3.28
C ILE A 104 -25.78 -4.70 4.16
N PRO A 105 -26.26 -5.95 4.18
CA PRO A 105 -25.55 -7.02 4.87
C PRO A 105 -24.15 -7.18 4.27
N PRO A 106 -23.11 -7.41 5.09
CA PRO A 106 -21.76 -7.60 4.59
C PRO A 106 -21.77 -8.78 3.62
N TRP A 107 -21.18 -8.58 2.45
CA TRP A 107 -21.16 -9.62 1.43
C TRP A 107 -20.63 -10.93 2.00
N THR A 108 -21.25 -12.01 1.57
CA THR A 108 -20.71 -13.36 1.76
C THR A 108 -19.70 -13.63 0.65
N VAL A 109 -18.80 -14.59 0.89
CA VAL A 109 -17.90 -15.06 -0.18
C VAL A 109 -18.70 -15.54 -1.39
N ALA A 110 -19.83 -16.23 -1.16
CA ALA A 110 -20.75 -16.67 -2.21
C ALA A 110 -21.26 -15.51 -3.08
N GLN A 111 -21.72 -14.42 -2.45
CA GLN A 111 -22.17 -13.22 -3.16
C GLN A 111 -21.03 -12.57 -3.96
N THR A 112 -19.83 -12.54 -3.38
CA THR A 112 -18.63 -12.03 -4.05
C THR A 112 -18.34 -12.84 -5.31
N PHE A 113 -18.32 -14.17 -5.22
CA PHE A 113 -18.10 -15.07 -6.34
C PHE A 113 -19.17 -14.90 -7.41
N LYS A 114 -20.44 -14.90 -7.03
CA LYS A 114 -21.56 -14.65 -7.93
C LYS A 114 -21.41 -13.32 -8.68
N SER A 115 -20.98 -12.25 -8.00
CA SER A 115 -20.78 -10.93 -8.62
C SER A 115 -19.61 -10.87 -9.61
N LEU A 116 -18.64 -11.77 -9.45
CA LEU A 116 -17.48 -11.91 -10.33
C LEU A 116 -17.78 -12.87 -11.49
N GLY A 117 -18.99 -13.43 -11.56
CA GLY A 117 -19.31 -14.48 -12.53
C GLY A 117 -18.57 -15.79 -12.25
N LEU A 118 -18.15 -16.01 -11.00
CA LEU A 118 -17.41 -17.18 -10.59
C LEU A 118 -18.30 -18.17 -9.85
N GLU A 119 -18.11 -19.45 -10.10
CA GLU A 119 -18.77 -20.51 -9.35
C GLU A 119 -18.19 -20.61 -7.96
N TYR A 120 -19.04 -20.68 -6.93
CA TYR A 120 -18.59 -20.74 -5.54
C TYR A 120 -18.17 -22.17 -5.13
N THR A 121 -17.14 -22.68 -5.78
CA THR A 121 -16.56 -24.01 -5.59
C THR A 121 -15.18 -23.93 -4.94
N ASP A 122 -14.71 -25.04 -4.36
CA ASP A 122 -13.34 -25.11 -3.84
C ASP A 122 -12.31 -24.86 -4.96
N GLU A 123 -12.61 -25.29 -6.18
CA GLU A 123 -11.74 -25.11 -7.34
C GLU A 123 -11.53 -23.64 -7.71
N GLN A 124 -12.61 -22.87 -7.82
CA GLN A 124 -12.51 -21.44 -8.09
C GLN A 124 -11.90 -20.68 -6.91
N ALA A 125 -12.17 -21.11 -5.68
CA ALA A 125 -11.54 -20.53 -4.49
C ALA A 125 -10.01 -20.74 -4.48
N ARG A 126 -9.54 -21.94 -4.87
CA ARG A 126 -8.11 -22.23 -5.08
C ARG A 126 -7.54 -21.35 -6.18
N ARG A 127 -8.18 -21.35 -7.36
CA ARG A 127 -7.73 -20.61 -8.53
C ARG A 127 -7.53 -19.12 -8.25
N LEU A 128 -8.39 -18.53 -7.42
CA LEU A 128 -8.30 -17.12 -7.05
C LEU A 128 -7.22 -16.80 -6.02
N MET A 129 -6.97 -17.70 -5.07
CA MET A 129 -6.19 -17.40 -3.86
C MET A 129 -4.80 -18.02 -3.86
N CYS A 130 -4.58 -18.97 -4.74
CA CYS A 130 -3.33 -19.71 -4.88
C CYS A 130 -2.82 -19.44 -6.30
N PRO A 131 -1.65 -18.83 -6.46
CA PRO A 131 -0.95 -18.87 -7.74
C PRO A 131 -0.89 -20.33 -8.23
N GLU A 132 -1.00 -20.58 -9.53
CA GLU A 132 -0.85 -21.93 -10.10
C GLU A 132 0.46 -22.60 -9.64
N GLU A 133 1.46 -21.78 -9.33
CA GLU A 133 2.76 -22.18 -8.81
C GLU A 133 2.72 -22.69 -7.37
N ASP A 134 1.68 -22.33 -6.61
CA ASP A 134 1.53 -22.52 -5.16
C ASP A 134 0.64 -23.71 -4.77
N THR A 135 0.98 -24.88 -5.32
CA THR A 135 0.37 -26.16 -5.01
C THR A 135 0.30 -26.61 -3.48
N VAL A 136 0.98 -25.94 -2.53
CA VAL A 136 1.15 -26.09 -1.07
C VAL A 136 -0.18 -25.65 -0.48
N HIS A 137 -0.82 -24.72 -1.16
CA HIS A 137 -2.15 -24.25 -0.93
C HIS A 137 -3.18 -24.92 -1.85
N GLN A 138 -2.90 -26.04 -2.54
CA GLN A 138 -3.99 -26.81 -3.18
C GLN A 138 -4.98 -27.38 -2.15
N SER A 139 -4.65 -27.40 -0.85
CA SER A 139 -5.65 -27.70 0.20
C SER A 139 -6.57 -26.53 0.50
N PHE A 140 -6.43 -25.39 -0.19
CA PHE A 140 -7.24 -24.22 0.06
C PHE A 140 -8.70 -24.51 -0.27
N THR A 141 -9.55 -24.48 0.75
CA THR A 141 -10.97 -24.77 0.61
C THR A 141 -11.80 -23.49 0.62
N ARG A 142 -13.02 -23.59 0.15
CA ARG A 142 -14.07 -22.58 0.31
C ARG A 142 -14.24 -22.17 1.78
N MET A 143 -14.06 -23.11 2.72
CA MET A 143 -14.11 -22.81 4.15
C MET A 143 -12.94 -21.92 4.60
N GLU A 144 -11.72 -22.20 4.13
CA GLU A 144 -10.56 -21.35 4.40
C GLU A 144 -10.72 -19.96 3.79
N LEU A 145 -11.29 -19.89 2.59
CA LEU A 145 -11.65 -18.62 1.97
C LEU A 145 -12.66 -17.83 2.80
N VAL A 146 -13.72 -18.48 3.29
CA VAL A 146 -14.69 -17.87 4.20
C VAL A 146 -14.01 -17.38 5.47
N ASN A 147 -13.13 -18.18 6.06
CA ASN A 147 -12.39 -17.82 7.25
C ASN A 147 -11.46 -16.62 7.02
N ARG A 148 -10.72 -16.58 5.91
CA ARG A 148 -9.89 -15.44 5.53
C ARG A 148 -10.75 -14.20 5.24
N PHE A 149 -11.82 -14.36 4.47
CA PHE A 149 -12.76 -13.27 4.16
C PHE A 149 -13.39 -12.70 5.43
N ASN A 150 -13.78 -13.55 6.38
CA ASN A 150 -14.33 -13.12 7.67
C ASN A 150 -13.26 -12.49 8.58
N LYS A 151 -12.00 -12.94 8.53
CA LYS A 151 -10.86 -12.27 9.18
C LYS A 151 -10.59 -10.88 8.57
N LEU A 152 -10.87 -10.73 7.27
CA LEU A 152 -10.73 -9.46 6.56
C LEU A 152 -11.93 -8.53 6.76
N LYS A 153 -13.10 -9.01 7.21
CA LYS A 153 -14.24 -8.16 7.62
C LYS A 153 -13.79 -7.28 8.79
N PRO A 154 -13.52 -5.99 8.57
CA PRO A 154 -12.89 -5.18 9.60
C PRO A 154 -13.86 -4.90 10.74
N ALA A 155 -13.31 -4.73 11.95
CA ALA A 155 -14.03 -4.02 13.01
C ALA A 155 -14.10 -2.50 12.74
N SER A 156 -13.25 -1.97 11.85
CA SER A 156 -13.18 -0.55 11.52
C SER A 156 -12.81 -0.32 10.06
N ASN A 157 -13.57 0.51 9.37
CA ASN A 157 -13.20 0.99 8.05
C ASN A 157 -12.14 2.10 8.17
N GLN A 158 -11.17 2.15 7.25
CA GLN A 158 -10.15 3.19 7.19
C GLN A 158 -10.34 4.02 5.93
N VAL A 159 -10.73 5.28 6.14
CA VAL A 159 -10.81 6.27 5.07
C VAL A 159 -9.41 6.79 4.81
N HIS A 160 -8.88 6.58 3.61
CA HIS A 160 -7.58 7.10 3.23
C HIS A 160 -7.61 8.63 3.08
N ALA A 161 -6.46 9.28 3.26
CA ALA A 161 -6.37 10.75 3.21
C ALA A 161 -6.82 11.31 1.85
N GLU A 162 -6.49 10.63 0.75
CA GLU A 162 -6.90 11.07 -0.58
C GLU A 162 -8.42 11.02 -0.78
N ILE A 163 -9.09 10.02 -0.19
CA ILE A 163 -10.55 9.92 -0.23
C ILE A 163 -11.18 11.02 0.62
N GLN A 164 -10.59 11.33 1.78
CA GLN A 164 -11.03 12.45 2.61
C GLN A 164 -10.94 13.78 1.84
N LEU A 165 -9.88 13.99 1.05
CA LEU A 165 -9.74 15.19 0.22
C LEU A 165 -10.82 15.27 -0.86
N VAL A 166 -11.08 14.17 -1.59
CA VAL A 166 -12.15 14.15 -2.60
C VAL A 166 -13.53 14.47 -1.99
N LEU A 167 -13.83 13.88 -0.82
CA LEU A 167 -15.09 14.14 -0.12
C LEU A 167 -15.17 15.57 0.42
N ASP A 168 -14.06 16.14 0.88
CA ASP A 168 -14.01 17.53 1.33
C ASP A 168 -14.22 18.51 0.17
N LEU A 169 -13.63 18.26 -1.01
CA LEU A 169 -13.90 19.03 -2.23
C LEU A 169 -15.38 18.98 -2.60
N ALA A 170 -15.98 17.79 -2.58
CA ALA A 170 -17.40 17.60 -2.86
C ALA A 170 -18.28 18.38 -1.87
N ARG A 171 -17.97 18.32 -0.57
CA ARG A 171 -18.71 19.04 0.48
C ARG A 171 -18.63 20.56 0.29
N ARG A 172 -17.47 21.06 -0.13
CA ARG A 172 -17.28 22.48 -0.46
C ARG A 172 -17.88 22.88 -1.81
N ARG A 173 -18.59 21.97 -2.50
CA ARG A 173 -19.18 22.18 -3.83
C ARG A 173 -18.15 22.58 -4.88
N ILE A 174 -16.91 22.12 -4.70
CA ILE A 174 -15.84 22.30 -5.67
C ILE A 174 -16.02 21.25 -6.75
N ARG A 175 -16.29 21.68 -7.98
CA ARG A 175 -16.49 20.78 -9.11
C ARG A 175 -15.22 19.96 -9.37
N PHE A 176 -15.35 18.67 -9.62
CA PHE A 176 -14.19 17.84 -9.95
C PHE A 176 -13.48 18.25 -11.25
N SER A 177 -14.08 19.13 -12.06
CA SER A 177 -13.48 19.75 -13.25
C SER A 177 -12.62 20.99 -12.96
N THR A 178 -12.34 21.32 -11.68
CA THR A 178 -11.47 22.45 -11.34
C THR A 178 -10.06 22.35 -11.94
N PRO A 179 -9.35 23.47 -12.13
CA PRO A 179 -7.99 23.49 -12.70
C PRO A 179 -6.93 22.78 -11.85
N PHE A 180 -7.26 22.33 -10.63
CA PHE A 180 -6.35 21.56 -9.81
C PHE A 180 -6.24 20.14 -10.34
N SER A 181 -5.13 19.83 -11.00
CA SER A 181 -4.88 18.53 -11.61
C SER A 181 -4.22 17.52 -10.66
N TYR A 182 -4.19 17.78 -9.35
CA TYR A 182 -3.40 16.96 -8.41
C TYR A 182 -4.08 16.76 -7.04
N ILE A 183 -4.18 15.49 -6.63
CA ILE A 183 -4.54 15.07 -5.26
C ILE A 183 -3.46 14.11 -4.77
N GLY A 184 -2.90 14.37 -3.60
CA GLY A 184 -1.86 13.50 -3.06
C GLY A 184 -1.62 13.66 -1.58
N CYS A 185 -0.91 12.69 -1.01
CA CYS A 185 -0.44 12.72 0.37
C CYS A 185 1.10 12.63 0.44
N SER A 186 1.65 12.58 1.66
CA SER A 186 3.11 12.46 1.86
C SER A 186 3.71 11.15 1.34
N LYS A 187 2.86 10.14 1.08
CA LYS A 187 3.20 8.83 0.53
C LYS A 187 2.66 8.70 -0.89
N LEU A 188 3.14 7.70 -1.63
CA LEU A 188 2.45 7.26 -2.84
C LEU A 188 1.04 6.80 -2.47
N SER A 189 0.09 6.99 -3.38
CA SER A 189 -1.29 6.56 -3.18
C SER A 189 -1.40 5.04 -3.31
N CYS A 190 -2.41 4.47 -2.64
CA CYS A 190 -2.75 3.07 -2.85
C CYS A 190 -3.40 2.86 -4.21
N LEU A 191 -3.53 1.60 -4.64
CA LEU A 191 -4.16 1.29 -5.94
C LEU A 191 -5.58 1.85 -5.99
N LEU A 192 -6.39 1.56 -4.96
CA LEU A 192 -7.78 2.01 -4.88
C LEU A 192 -7.90 3.55 -4.90
N CYS A 193 -7.02 4.27 -4.20
CA CYS A 193 -7.04 5.74 -4.24
C CYS A 193 -6.67 6.27 -5.62
N THR A 194 -5.62 5.72 -6.24
CA THR A 194 -5.15 6.18 -7.55
C THR A 194 -6.24 5.99 -8.61
N GLU A 195 -6.80 4.78 -8.69
CA GLU A 195 -7.84 4.47 -9.67
C GLU A 195 -9.13 5.26 -9.40
N PHE A 196 -9.56 5.34 -8.13
CA PHE A 196 -10.75 6.12 -7.76
C PHE A 196 -10.62 7.59 -8.15
N ILE A 197 -9.49 8.22 -7.82
CA ILE A 197 -9.25 9.65 -8.07
C ILE A 197 -9.28 9.95 -9.57
N ALA A 198 -8.68 9.07 -10.39
CA ALA A 198 -8.69 9.20 -11.85
C ALA A 198 -10.10 9.04 -12.46
N LEU A 199 -10.97 8.27 -11.80
CA LEU A 199 -12.35 8.06 -12.24
C LEU A 199 -13.32 9.15 -11.79
N VAL A 200 -13.03 9.84 -10.67
CA VAL A 200 -13.84 10.96 -10.16
C VAL A 200 -13.60 12.24 -10.97
N GLY A 201 -12.37 12.50 -11.41
CA GLY A 201 -12.04 13.70 -12.17
C GLY A 201 -10.63 13.64 -12.77
N PRO A 202 -10.21 14.70 -13.51
CA PRO A 202 -8.89 14.83 -14.13
C PRO A 202 -7.77 15.09 -13.10
N PHE A 203 -7.79 14.38 -11.99
CA PHE A 203 -6.81 14.47 -10.93
C PHE A 203 -5.70 13.44 -11.14
N SER A 204 -4.46 13.88 -11.01
CA SER A 204 -3.28 13.03 -10.91
C SER A 204 -2.89 12.81 -9.45
N THR A 205 -2.25 11.68 -9.16
CA THR A 205 -1.56 11.46 -7.88
C THR A 205 -0.06 11.52 -8.09
N ARG A 206 0.73 11.56 -7.01
CA ARG A 206 2.20 11.49 -7.11
C ARG A 206 2.68 10.20 -7.79
N GLY A 207 1.84 9.16 -7.73
CA GLY A 207 2.14 7.82 -8.15
C GLY A 207 1.47 6.81 -7.22
N CYS A 208 1.52 5.55 -7.63
CA CYS A 208 0.85 4.44 -6.96
C CYS A 208 1.89 3.43 -6.46
N HIS A 209 1.77 2.99 -5.20
CA HIS A 209 2.60 1.88 -4.70
C HIS A 209 1.99 0.50 -5.01
N GLY A 210 0.82 0.44 -5.65
CA GLY A 210 0.20 -0.79 -6.17
C GLY A 210 -0.43 -1.73 -5.13
N LYS A 211 -0.47 -1.35 -3.85
CA LYS A 211 -1.11 -2.17 -2.81
C LYS A 211 -2.57 -1.77 -2.63
N VAL A 212 -3.40 -2.79 -2.50
CA VAL A 212 -4.83 -2.69 -2.17
C VAL A 212 -4.97 -2.84 -0.66
N TYR A 213 -5.68 -1.92 -0.03
CA TYR A 213 -5.98 -2.00 1.40
C TYR A 213 -7.41 -2.50 1.57
N TYR A 214 -7.57 -3.65 2.20
CA TYR A 214 -8.89 -4.24 2.45
C TYR A 214 -9.76 -3.41 3.42
N LEU A 215 -9.14 -2.49 4.18
CA LEU A 215 -9.82 -1.53 5.05
C LEU A 215 -10.31 -0.27 4.33
N TRP A 216 -9.94 -0.10 3.06
CA TRP A 216 -10.27 1.08 2.29
C TRP A 216 -11.78 1.23 2.15
N THR A 217 -12.28 2.44 2.34
CA THR A 217 -13.70 2.73 2.22
C THR A 217 -13.93 4.15 1.74
N ILE A 218 -15.12 4.39 1.20
CA ILE A 218 -15.69 5.71 1.01
C ILE A 218 -16.85 5.82 2.02
N PRO A 219 -16.69 6.60 3.10
CA PRO A 219 -17.73 6.75 4.10
C PRO A 219 -18.94 7.48 3.52
N GLU A 220 -20.14 7.04 3.90
CA GLU A 220 -21.37 7.79 3.62
C GLU A 220 -21.24 9.22 4.17
N GLN A 221 -21.49 10.20 3.31
CA GLN A 221 -21.43 11.61 3.67
C GLN A 221 -22.83 12.18 3.64
N LYS A 222 -23.19 12.89 4.71
CA LYS A 222 -24.34 13.79 4.69
C LYS A 222 -23.94 15.06 3.94
N GLU A 223 -24.93 15.75 3.38
CA GLU A 223 -24.77 17.11 2.83
C GLU A 223 -23.89 17.21 1.57
N LEU A 224 -23.73 16.12 0.81
CA LEU A 224 -23.16 16.21 -0.53
C LEU A 224 -24.22 16.64 -1.54
N GLU A 225 -23.80 17.46 -2.51
CA GLU A 225 -24.63 17.80 -3.66
C GLU A 225 -24.91 16.55 -4.50
N GLN A 226 -26.14 16.42 -5.00
CA GLN A 226 -26.58 15.26 -5.78
C GLN A 226 -25.65 14.95 -6.95
N ALA A 227 -25.18 15.97 -7.67
CA ALA A 227 -24.22 15.81 -8.76
C ALA A 227 -22.86 15.22 -8.31
N SER A 228 -22.39 15.59 -7.12
CA SER A 228 -21.17 15.01 -6.55
C SER A 228 -21.39 13.57 -6.08
N VAL A 229 -22.55 13.28 -5.49
CA VAL A 229 -22.94 11.92 -5.12
C VAL A 229 -22.98 11.02 -6.35
N GLU A 230 -23.63 11.45 -7.42
CA GLU A 230 -23.71 10.72 -8.68
C GLU A 230 -22.34 10.49 -9.31
N SER A 231 -21.47 11.51 -9.32
CA SER A 231 -20.10 11.39 -9.81
C SER A 231 -19.28 10.39 -8.99
N ILE A 232 -19.35 10.45 -7.66
CA ILE A 232 -18.67 9.51 -6.76
C ILE A 232 -19.23 8.09 -6.95
N CYS A 233 -20.57 7.92 -6.98
CA CYS A 233 -21.21 6.63 -7.20
C CYS A 233 -20.84 6.04 -8.57
N SER A 234 -20.81 6.87 -9.61
CA SER A 234 -20.35 6.48 -10.95
C SER A 234 -18.88 6.06 -10.93
N ALA A 235 -18.02 6.80 -10.25
CA ALA A 235 -16.61 6.45 -10.09
C ALA A 235 -16.41 5.15 -9.30
N VAL A 236 -17.21 4.90 -8.25
CA VAL A 236 -17.19 3.62 -7.50
C VAL A 236 -17.62 2.46 -8.38
N LYS A 237 -18.69 2.60 -9.17
CA LYS A 237 -19.15 1.57 -10.12
C LYS A 237 -18.07 1.28 -11.17
N LYS A 238 -17.48 2.33 -11.76
CA LYS A 238 -16.38 2.20 -12.73
C LYS A 238 -15.14 1.57 -12.09
N LEU A 239 -14.82 1.93 -10.85
CA LEU A 239 -13.72 1.36 -10.10
C LEU A 239 -13.96 -0.12 -9.85
N GLU A 240 -15.18 -0.51 -9.48
CA GLU A 240 -15.56 -1.91 -9.30
C GLU A 240 -15.38 -2.69 -10.62
N ILE A 241 -15.88 -2.17 -11.74
CA ILE A 241 -15.70 -2.78 -13.06
C ILE A 241 -14.22 -2.89 -13.42
N HIS A 242 -13.44 -1.83 -13.19
CA HIS A 242 -12.02 -1.79 -13.49
C HIS A 242 -11.22 -2.77 -12.63
N LEU A 243 -11.53 -2.85 -11.32
CA LEU A 243 -10.90 -3.81 -10.41
C LEU A 243 -11.32 -5.24 -10.72
N LYS A 244 -12.56 -5.47 -11.16
CA LYS A 244 -12.98 -6.77 -11.69
C LYS A 244 -12.13 -7.14 -12.90
N GLY A 245 -11.96 -6.22 -13.85
CA GLY A 245 -11.04 -6.38 -14.99
C GLY A 245 -9.63 -6.73 -14.52
N ILE A 246 -9.04 -5.93 -13.63
CA ILE A 246 -7.73 -6.21 -13.05
C ILE A 246 -7.70 -7.60 -12.41
N LEU A 247 -8.68 -7.97 -11.58
CA LEU A 247 -8.68 -9.27 -10.90
C LEU A 247 -8.86 -10.46 -11.85
N LEU A 248 -9.60 -10.29 -12.94
CA LEU A 248 -9.86 -11.34 -13.92
C LEU A 248 -8.75 -11.44 -14.99
N GLU A 249 -8.11 -10.32 -15.34
CA GLU A 249 -7.13 -10.23 -16.43
C GLU A 249 -5.68 -10.24 -15.93
N SER A 250 -5.41 -9.77 -14.70
CA SER A 250 -4.08 -9.77 -14.10
C SER A 250 -3.72 -11.16 -13.59
N ARG A 251 -3.32 -12.07 -14.49
CA ARG A 251 -2.58 -13.29 -14.09
C ARG A 251 -1.26 -12.96 -13.39
N ASN A 252 -0.76 -11.74 -13.60
CA ASN A 252 0.53 -11.30 -13.11
C ASN A 252 0.49 -9.86 -12.55
N PRO A 253 0.30 -9.70 -11.24
CA PRO A 253 0.25 -8.38 -10.65
C PRO A 253 1.59 -7.67 -10.83
N LYS A 254 1.57 -6.43 -11.33
CA LYS A 254 2.78 -5.59 -11.42
C LYS A 254 3.51 -5.59 -10.06
N PRO A 255 4.84 -5.72 -10.05
CA PRO A 255 5.61 -5.73 -8.80
C PRO A 255 5.29 -4.47 -8.00
N ARG A 256 4.92 -4.69 -6.73
CA ARG A 256 4.50 -3.61 -5.84
C ARG A 256 5.68 -2.69 -5.58
N GLY A 257 5.52 -1.41 -5.94
CA GLY A 257 6.48 -0.40 -5.54
C GLY A 257 6.59 -0.39 -4.01
N LYS A 258 7.81 -0.26 -3.47
CA LYS A 258 7.98 -0.10 -2.03
C LYS A 258 7.14 1.10 -1.58
N GLU A 259 6.27 0.90 -0.59
CA GLU A 259 5.61 2.01 0.07
C GLU A 259 6.69 3.00 0.47
N SER A 260 6.58 4.27 0.03
CA SER A 260 7.58 5.27 0.34
C SER A 260 7.87 5.24 1.83
N THR A 261 9.07 4.76 2.18
CA THR A 261 9.49 4.65 3.58
C THR A 261 9.49 6.06 4.13
N VAL A 262 8.81 6.25 5.25
CA VAL A 262 8.63 7.53 5.93
C VAL A 262 10.00 8.22 6.04
N GLY A 263 10.23 9.23 5.20
CA GLY A 263 11.51 9.95 5.11
C GLY A 263 12.03 10.24 3.69
N GLY A 264 11.67 9.44 2.69
CA GLY A 264 12.21 9.60 1.32
C GLY A 264 11.63 10.77 0.51
N SER A 265 10.33 11.06 0.65
CA SER A 265 9.67 12.23 0.03
C SER A 265 10.24 13.57 0.51
N SER A 266 10.95 13.51 1.64
CA SER A 266 11.50 14.62 2.39
C SER A 266 12.96 14.89 2.04
N VAL A 267 13.48 14.40 0.91
CA VAL A 267 14.85 14.71 0.48
C VAL A 267 15.03 16.24 0.33
N ALA A 268 14.00 16.99 -0.09
CA ALA A 268 14.03 18.47 -0.09
C ALA A 268 14.05 19.11 1.32
N THR A 269 13.58 18.39 2.35
CA THR A 269 13.66 18.78 3.77
C THR A 269 14.84 18.15 4.53
N ALA A 270 15.53 17.17 3.94
CA ALA A 270 16.73 16.55 4.49
C ALA A 270 17.97 17.41 4.22
N ILE A 271 17.93 18.24 3.16
CA ILE A 271 18.97 19.22 2.80
C ILE A 271 19.55 19.96 4.04
N PRO A 272 18.77 20.48 5.01
CA PRO A 272 19.33 21.26 6.11
C PRO A 272 19.71 20.44 7.36
N LEU A 273 19.40 19.14 7.44
CA LEU A 273 19.83 18.32 8.60
C LEU A 273 21.27 17.85 8.47
N THR A 274 21.83 17.92 7.26
CA THR A 274 23.25 17.74 7.03
C THR A 274 23.86 19.13 6.86
N ASN A 275 24.74 19.56 7.77
CA ASN A 275 25.63 20.71 7.54
C ASN A 275 26.65 20.44 6.42
N ASN A 276 26.47 19.37 5.66
CA ASN A 276 27.36 18.93 4.61
C ASN A 276 26.81 19.42 3.24
N PRO A 277 27.46 20.42 2.62
CA PRO A 277 27.02 20.96 1.33
C PRO A 277 27.10 19.94 0.19
N TYR A 278 27.99 18.94 0.27
CA TYR A 278 28.09 17.88 -0.72
C TYR A 278 26.88 16.94 -0.70
N VAL A 279 26.44 16.51 0.49
CA VAL A 279 25.23 15.67 0.63
C VAL A 279 23.98 16.42 0.16
N SER A 280 23.91 17.72 0.45
CA SER A 280 22.84 18.61 -0.04
C SER A 280 22.78 18.66 -1.57
N ASN A 281 23.93 18.80 -2.25
CA ASN A 281 24.00 18.83 -3.72
C ASN A 281 23.63 17.48 -4.35
N LEU A 282 24.11 16.36 -3.79
CA LEU A 282 23.72 15.01 -4.24
C LEU A 282 22.20 14.80 -4.18
N ILE A 283 21.61 15.25 -3.08
CA ILE A 283 20.16 15.22 -2.84
C ILE A 283 19.41 16.05 -3.89
N VAL A 284 19.85 17.28 -4.14
CA VAL A 284 19.22 18.18 -5.13
C VAL A 284 19.29 17.57 -6.53
N ASN A 285 20.46 17.07 -6.93
CA ASN A 285 20.66 16.43 -8.24
C ASN A 285 19.78 15.19 -8.41
N ARG A 286 19.70 14.34 -7.38
CA ARG A 286 18.81 13.16 -7.42
C ARG A 286 17.35 13.55 -7.60
N LEU A 287 16.86 14.56 -6.87
CA LEU A 287 15.48 15.02 -7.00
C LEU A 287 15.18 15.67 -8.35
N GLN A 288 16.13 16.42 -8.91
CA GLN A 288 16.00 16.98 -10.26
C GLN A 288 15.93 15.86 -11.30
N ASN A 289 16.79 14.84 -11.18
CA ASN A 289 16.75 13.67 -12.05
C ASN A 289 15.41 12.91 -11.94
N GLU A 290 14.92 12.68 -10.72
CA GLU A 290 13.63 12.02 -10.49
C GLU A 290 12.46 12.84 -11.10
N ARG A 291 12.46 14.17 -10.98
CA ARG A 291 11.47 15.03 -11.64
C ARG A 291 11.57 14.95 -13.16
N GLN A 292 12.77 15.02 -13.71
CA GLN A 292 12.98 14.95 -15.16
C GLN A 292 12.51 13.61 -15.72
N HIS A 293 12.77 12.51 -15.00
CA HIS A 293 12.25 11.19 -15.35
C HIS A 293 10.72 11.14 -15.28
N ALA A 294 10.10 11.68 -14.22
CA ALA A 294 8.64 11.71 -14.09
C ALA A 294 7.98 12.56 -15.18
N MET A 295 8.54 13.74 -15.48
CA MET A 295 8.08 14.61 -16.57
C MET A 295 8.23 13.94 -17.94
N SER A 296 9.35 13.24 -18.17
CA SER A 296 9.56 12.50 -19.41
C SER A 296 8.59 11.32 -19.55
N ALA A 297 8.30 10.61 -18.45
CA ALA A 297 7.32 9.53 -18.43
C ALA A 297 5.90 10.05 -18.68
N ALA A 298 5.53 11.17 -18.08
CA ALA A 298 4.23 11.82 -18.30
C ALA A 298 4.08 12.37 -19.73
N ALA A 299 5.14 12.95 -20.30
CA ALA A 299 5.15 13.43 -21.69
C ALA A 299 4.96 12.28 -22.69
N ARG A 300 5.57 11.11 -22.43
CA ARG A 300 5.38 9.90 -23.24
C ARG A 300 3.98 9.28 -23.13
N GLN A 301 3.25 9.57 -22.05
CA GLN A 301 1.90 9.07 -21.84
C GLN A 301 0.82 10.03 -22.33
N ARG A 302 1.21 11.21 -22.83
CA ARG A 302 0.27 12.13 -23.47
C ARG A 302 0.02 11.63 -24.90
N PRO A 303 -1.21 11.21 -25.26
CA PRO A 303 -1.52 10.91 -26.65
C PRO A 303 -1.26 12.18 -27.46
N SER A 304 -0.37 12.10 -28.45
CA SER A 304 -0.17 13.18 -29.41
C SER A 304 -1.52 13.45 -30.08
N SER A 305 -2.09 14.62 -29.83
CA SER A 305 -3.19 15.14 -30.62
C SER A 305 -2.73 15.17 -32.08
N LEU A 306 -3.48 14.51 -32.95
CA LEU A 306 -3.37 14.69 -34.40
C LEU A 306 -3.50 16.19 -34.68
N GLU A 307 -2.39 16.83 -35.02
CA GLU A 307 -2.42 18.01 -35.85
C GLU A 307 -1.94 17.57 -37.23
N ASP A 308 -2.89 17.54 -38.16
CA ASP A 308 -2.64 17.47 -39.59
C ASP A 308 -1.77 18.65 -40.00
N ASN A 309 -0.64 18.40 -40.65
CA ASN A 309 -0.06 19.33 -41.60
C ASN A 309 0.80 18.55 -42.59
N ASP A 310 0.26 18.41 -43.80
CA ASP A 310 0.96 18.09 -45.02
C ASP A 310 1.98 19.20 -45.31
N THR A 311 3.27 18.85 -45.44
CA THR A 311 4.14 19.54 -46.40
C THR A 311 5.24 18.59 -46.86
N ILE A 312 5.18 18.31 -48.15
CA ILE A 312 6.19 17.67 -48.99
C ILE A 312 7.39 18.62 -49.06
N ASP A 313 8.62 18.12 -48.90
CA ASP A 313 9.66 18.28 -49.93
C ASP A 313 10.87 17.41 -49.66
N GLU A 314 11.35 16.86 -50.77
CA GLU A 314 12.50 15.99 -50.96
C GLU A 314 13.82 16.71 -50.64
N GLU A 315 14.87 15.94 -50.36
CA GLU A 315 16.02 15.76 -51.27
C GLU A 315 17.35 15.55 -50.52
N SER A 316 18.12 14.59 -51.05
CA SER A 316 19.59 14.59 -51.16
C SER A 316 20.45 13.82 -50.13
N ASP A 317 20.96 12.70 -50.65
CA ASP A 317 21.99 11.78 -50.19
C ASP A 317 23.36 12.40 -49.83
N SER A 318 24.10 11.75 -48.91
CA SER A 318 25.52 11.39 -49.14
C SER A 318 26.10 10.40 -48.09
N THR A 319 26.68 9.33 -48.61
CA THR A 319 27.34 8.16 -48.00
C THR A 319 28.77 8.48 -47.50
N ALA A 320 29.25 8.00 -46.34
CA ALA A 320 30.18 6.86 -46.18
C ALA A 320 30.78 6.77 -44.74
N PRO A 321 31.37 5.62 -44.32
CA PRO A 321 31.23 5.06 -42.96
C PRO A 321 32.51 5.08 -42.08
N ILE A 322 32.34 4.92 -40.76
CA ILE A 322 33.38 4.43 -39.84
C ILE A 322 32.77 3.35 -38.93
N GLU A 323 33.36 2.15 -38.97
CA GLU A 323 33.08 1.00 -38.13
C GLU A 323 33.48 1.21 -36.66
N ALA A 324 32.65 0.77 -35.71
CA ALA A 324 33.11 0.28 -34.42
C ALA A 324 32.01 -0.51 -33.66
N GLY A 325 32.29 -1.80 -33.41
CA GLY A 325 32.02 -2.47 -32.13
C GLY A 325 30.62 -3.05 -31.89
N GLU A 326 30.42 -4.30 -32.31
CA GLU A 326 29.28 -5.15 -31.92
C GLU A 326 29.27 -5.44 -30.40
N ALA A 327 28.20 -5.01 -29.72
CA ALA A 327 27.69 -5.67 -28.54
C ALA A 327 26.39 -6.42 -28.93
N ARG A 328 26.37 -7.74 -28.71
CA ARG A 328 25.26 -8.65 -29.04
C ARG A 328 24.00 -8.38 -28.20
N ALA A 329 23.33 -7.28 -28.49
CA ALA A 329 21.95 -7.03 -28.10
C ALA A 329 21.04 -7.23 -29.32
N GLY A 330 20.44 -8.41 -29.40
CA GLY A 330 19.20 -8.71 -30.14
C GLY A 330 19.09 -8.25 -31.60
N TYR A 331 19.45 -9.14 -32.53
CA TYR A 331 19.11 -9.04 -33.97
C TYR A 331 17.60 -8.89 -34.26
N LYS A 332 16.74 -9.08 -33.25
CA LYS A 332 15.28 -9.02 -33.37
C LYS A 332 14.76 -7.62 -33.69
N SER A 333 15.31 -6.57 -33.07
CA SER A 333 14.86 -5.19 -33.33
C SER A 333 15.21 -4.72 -34.73
N ARG A 334 16.41 -5.06 -35.23
CA ARG A 334 16.88 -4.70 -36.56
C ARG A 334 16.10 -5.43 -37.66
N ARG A 335 15.74 -6.70 -37.44
CA ARG A 335 14.94 -7.48 -38.38
C ARG A 335 13.47 -7.02 -38.42
N ASP A 336 12.86 -6.80 -37.26
CA ASP A 336 11.46 -6.36 -37.20
C ASP A 336 11.33 -4.94 -37.81
N TYR A 337 12.37 -4.11 -37.66
CA TYR A 337 12.53 -2.86 -38.39
C TYR A 337 12.63 -3.08 -39.92
N HIS A 338 13.51 -3.95 -40.42
CA HIS A 338 13.59 -4.25 -41.86
C HIS A 338 12.29 -4.83 -42.44
N ARG A 339 11.60 -5.70 -41.69
CA ARG A 339 10.29 -6.26 -42.09
C ARG A 339 9.20 -5.20 -42.10
N SER A 340 9.21 -4.23 -41.18
CA SER A 340 8.26 -3.12 -41.17
C SER A 340 8.47 -2.13 -42.32
N LEU A 341 9.70 -2.06 -42.85
CA LEU A 341 10.03 -1.27 -44.04
C LEU A 341 9.84 -2.05 -45.35
N GLY A 342 9.28 -3.26 -45.30
CA GLY A 342 9.07 -4.10 -46.49
C GLY A 342 10.35 -4.65 -47.12
N ILE A 343 11.50 -4.55 -46.44
CA ILE A 343 12.80 -5.00 -46.96
C ILE A 343 12.97 -6.49 -46.63
N PRO A 344 13.17 -7.38 -47.63
CA PRO A 344 13.37 -8.81 -47.39
C PRO A 344 14.66 -9.08 -46.62
N TYR A 345 14.58 -9.85 -45.53
CA TYR A 345 15.71 -10.20 -44.66
C TYR A 345 16.12 -11.67 -44.84
N ASN A 346 17.37 -11.92 -45.28
CA ASN A 346 17.90 -13.25 -45.63
C ASN A 346 18.77 -13.91 -44.53
N GLY A 347 18.52 -13.63 -43.24
CA GLY A 347 19.30 -14.20 -42.13
C GLY A 347 18.82 -15.59 -41.63
N PRO A 348 19.54 -16.20 -40.67
CA PRO A 348 19.21 -17.52 -40.09
C PRO A 348 17.79 -17.58 -39.51
N THR A 349 17.12 -18.71 -39.69
CA THR A 349 15.79 -18.97 -39.13
C THR A 349 15.84 -18.96 -37.59
N ASP A 350 14.84 -18.32 -36.98
CA ASP A 350 14.76 -18.26 -35.52
C ASP A 350 14.63 -19.66 -34.90
N PRO A 351 15.25 -19.90 -33.72
CA PRO A 351 14.92 -21.08 -32.94
C PRO A 351 13.43 -21.07 -32.61
N PRO A 352 12.79 -22.26 -32.51
CA PRO A 352 11.37 -22.36 -32.25
C PRO A 352 11.03 -21.64 -30.94
N THR A 353 10.16 -20.65 -31.02
CA THR A 353 9.68 -19.92 -29.85
C THR A 353 8.35 -20.48 -29.41
N CYS A 354 8.23 -20.83 -28.13
CA CYS A 354 6.97 -21.20 -27.53
C CYS A 354 6.04 -20.00 -27.48
N PRO A 355 4.86 -20.04 -28.11
CA PRO A 355 3.87 -19.00 -27.93
C PRO A 355 3.41 -19.01 -26.47
N PHE A 356 3.21 -17.82 -25.92
CA PHE A 356 3.03 -17.59 -24.49
C PHE A 356 1.88 -18.43 -23.89
N ASP A 357 0.80 -18.59 -24.65
CA ASP A 357 -0.38 -19.36 -24.26
C ASP A 357 -0.16 -20.87 -24.19
N GLU A 358 0.87 -21.38 -24.87
CA GLU A 358 1.26 -22.78 -24.85
C GLU A 358 2.14 -23.08 -23.62
N PHE A 359 3.09 -22.20 -23.30
CA PHE A 359 3.97 -22.33 -22.12
C PHE A 359 3.16 -22.37 -20.83
N TRP A 360 2.21 -21.45 -20.66
CA TRP A 360 1.40 -21.37 -19.44
C TRP A 360 0.43 -22.53 -19.31
N ARG A 361 -0.16 -23.01 -20.42
CA ARG A 361 -0.99 -24.23 -20.39
C ARG A 361 -0.22 -25.45 -19.86
N ALA A 362 1.06 -25.52 -20.13
CA ALA A 362 1.91 -26.60 -19.64
C ALA A 362 2.34 -26.41 -18.19
N TYR A 363 2.53 -25.16 -17.75
CA TYR A 363 2.72 -24.85 -16.33
C TYR A 363 1.56 -25.40 -15.49
N ASP A 364 0.34 -25.09 -15.92
CA ASP A 364 -0.90 -25.37 -15.19
C ASP A 364 -1.24 -26.86 -15.16
N THR A 365 -0.74 -27.60 -16.15
CA THR A 365 -0.92 -29.05 -16.27
C THR A 365 0.28 -29.85 -15.75
N PHE A 366 1.25 -29.19 -15.10
CA PHE A 366 2.54 -29.74 -14.63
C PHE A 366 3.33 -30.46 -15.72
N ASN A 367 3.08 -30.04 -16.96
CA ASN A 367 3.66 -30.55 -18.19
C ASN A 367 4.69 -29.59 -18.77
N LEU A 368 5.14 -28.61 -17.97
CA LEU A 368 6.25 -27.70 -18.26
C LEU A 368 7.50 -28.44 -18.76
N PRO A 369 7.91 -29.58 -18.15
CA PRO A 369 9.01 -30.38 -18.68
C PRO A 369 8.80 -30.78 -20.14
N ALA A 370 7.57 -31.12 -20.56
CA ALA A 370 7.23 -31.47 -21.94
C ALA A 370 7.25 -30.27 -22.89
N ILE A 371 7.03 -29.03 -22.42
CA ILE A 371 7.29 -27.82 -23.20
C ILE A 371 8.79 -27.60 -23.35
N PHE A 372 9.57 -27.75 -22.29
CA PHE A 372 11.02 -27.68 -22.43
C PHE A 372 11.55 -28.75 -23.38
N ASP A 373 10.99 -29.96 -23.38
CA ASP A 373 11.31 -31.01 -24.37
C ASP A 373 10.90 -30.59 -25.79
N LYS A 374 9.66 -30.09 -25.98
CA LYS A 374 9.11 -29.64 -27.27
C LYS A 374 9.91 -28.50 -27.91
N PHE A 375 10.56 -27.66 -27.10
CA PHE A 375 11.42 -26.56 -27.57
C PHE A 375 12.92 -26.84 -27.39
N GLY A 376 13.31 -28.11 -27.14
CA GLY A 376 14.71 -28.58 -27.18
C GLY A 376 15.59 -28.23 -25.98
N ARG A 377 14.98 -28.01 -24.80
CA ARG A 377 15.61 -27.60 -23.53
C ARG A 377 15.46 -28.63 -22.40
N GLY A 378 14.84 -29.77 -22.67
CA GLY A 378 14.62 -30.86 -21.72
C GLY A 378 15.87 -31.38 -21.02
N ASP A 379 16.84 -31.82 -21.83
CA ASP A 379 18.09 -32.44 -21.37
C ASP A 379 18.94 -31.48 -20.50
N GLU A 380 18.83 -30.18 -20.76
CA GLU A 380 19.55 -29.14 -20.01
C GLU A 380 19.03 -29.04 -18.56
N ILE A 381 17.72 -29.17 -18.37
CA ILE A 381 17.08 -29.18 -17.05
C ILE A 381 17.50 -30.42 -16.27
N ASP A 382 17.50 -31.59 -16.89
CA ASP A 382 17.80 -32.85 -16.21
C ASP A 382 19.27 -32.94 -15.79
N ARG A 383 20.18 -32.37 -16.59
CA ARG A 383 21.62 -32.38 -16.30
C ARG A 383 22.02 -31.35 -15.26
N GLU A 384 21.49 -30.13 -15.33
CA GLU A 384 21.93 -29.02 -14.45
C GLU A 384 21.11 -28.93 -13.16
N TRP A 385 19.87 -29.41 -13.17
CA TRP A 385 18.93 -29.27 -12.07
C TRP A 385 18.13 -30.56 -11.87
N PRO A 386 18.78 -31.66 -11.46
CA PRO A 386 18.17 -32.99 -11.46
C PRO A 386 16.89 -33.10 -10.59
N HIS A 387 16.75 -32.23 -9.58
CA HIS A 387 15.54 -32.18 -8.74
C HIS A 387 14.48 -31.19 -9.25
N LEU A 388 14.83 -30.30 -10.18
CA LEU A 388 13.92 -29.29 -10.70
C LEU A 388 12.84 -29.93 -11.57
N ARG A 389 13.16 -30.93 -12.40
CA ARG A 389 12.14 -31.67 -13.15
C ARG A 389 11.16 -32.34 -12.18
N THR A 390 11.66 -33.05 -11.17
CA THR A 390 10.80 -33.62 -10.12
C THR A 390 9.97 -32.56 -9.41
N PHE A 391 10.55 -31.40 -9.11
CA PHE A 391 9.83 -30.28 -8.49
C PHE A 391 8.75 -29.67 -9.39
N LEU A 392 9.04 -29.48 -10.69
CA LEU A 392 8.10 -28.98 -11.70
C LEU A 392 6.99 -29.99 -12.02
N SER A 393 7.25 -31.27 -11.74
CA SER A 393 6.30 -32.37 -11.87
C SER A 393 5.59 -32.74 -10.55
N CYS A 394 6.08 -32.28 -9.40
CA CYS A 394 5.57 -32.66 -8.08
C CYS A 394 4.52 -31.65 -7.59
N PRO A 395 3.28 -32.09 -7.32
CA PRO A 395 2.25 -31.25 -6.71
C PRO A 395 2.74 -30.77 -5.34
N GLN A 396 2.80 -29.46 -5.08
CA GLN A 396 3.32 -28.92 -3.81
C GLN A 396 2.54 -29.37 -2.55
N GLN A 397 1.37 -30.02 -2.63
CA GLN A 397 0.75 -30.65 -1.45
C GLN A 397 1.69 -31.64 -0.76
N GLU A 398 2.61 -32.24 -1.51
CA GLU A 398 3.52 -33.29 -1.04
C GLU A 398 4.94 -32.77 -0.73
N ARG A 399 5.20 -31.46 -0.81
CA ARG A 399 6.54 -30.90 -0.58
C ARG A 399 6.91 -30.86 0.92
N PRO A 400 8.07 -31.40 1.34
CA PRO A 400 8.49 -31.41 2.74
C PRO A 400 8.64 -30.01 3.36
N LEU A 401 8.34 -29.88 4.66
CA LEU A 401 8.40 -28.60 5.42
C LEU A 401 9.78 -27.92 5.40
N VAL A 402 10.85 -28.71 5.27
CA VAL A 402 12.25 -28.27 5.16
C VAL A 402 12.44 -27.26 4.00
N TRP A 403 11.76 -27.48 2.88
CA TRP A 403 11.83 -26.58 1.71
C TRP A 403 11.12 -25.26 1.93
N ARG A 404 10.09 -25.27 2.77
CA ARG A 404 9.36 -24.05 3.16
C ARG A 404 10.17 -23.23 4.16
N LEU A 405 10.99 -23.86 5.01
CA LEU A 405 11.97 -23.15 5.81
C LEU A 405 13.11 -22.56 4.96
N CYS A 406 13.62 -23.26 3.94
CA CYS A 406 14.55 -22.65 2.98
C CYS A 406 13.97 -21.39 2.34
N HIS A 407 12.69 -21.46 1.98
CA HIS A 407 11.97 -20.35 1.41
C HIS A 407 11.86 -19.19 2.41
N TYR A 408 11.56 -19.48 3.68
CA TYR A 408 11.55 -18.49 4.77
C TYR A 408 12.90 -17.75 4.90
N LEU A 409 14.01 -18.49 4.82
CA LEU A 409 15.38 -17.98 4.97
C LEU A 409 15.87 -17.19 3.73
N ALA A 410 15.32 -17.50 2.54
CA ALA A 410 15.66 -16.80 1.30
C ALA A 410 14.99 -15.44 1.16
N LEU A 411 13.87 -15.22 1.86
CA LEU A 411 13.14 -13.95 1.82
C LEU A 411 13.91 -12.80 2.48
N GLY A 412 14.78 -13.08 3.45
CA GLY A 412 15.69 -12.12 4.10
C GLY A 412 15.01 -10.99 4.89
N ASP A 413 13.68 -10.93 4.88
CA ASP A 413 12.86 -9.97 5.63
C ASP A 413 11.90 -10.75 6.53
N VAL A 414 12.11 -10.62 7.84
CA VAL A 414 11.39 -11.30 8.91
C VAL A 414 9.87 -10.98 8.88
N ASN A 415 9.47 -9.89 8.21
CA ASN A 415 8.07 -9.51 8.03
C ASN A 415 7.47 -10.03 6.72
N ALA A 416 8.28 -10.37 5.72
CA ALA A 416 7.79 -10.89 4.44
C ALA A 416 7.27 -12.33 4.55
N ALA A 417 7.80 -13.10 5.49
CA ALA A 417 7.35 -14.46 5.73
C ALA A 417 5.95 -14.55 6.37
N ALA A 418 5.51 -13.49 7.08
CA ALA A 418 4.14 -13.39 7.60
C ALA A 418 3.06 -13.30 6.50
N SER A 419 3.49 -13.19 5.23
CA SER A 419 2.62 -13.23 4.05
C SER A 419 2.40 -14.64 3.50
N LEU A 420 3.15 -15.65 3.98
CA LEU A 420 3.18 -16.99 3.42
C LEU A 420 2.91 -18.01 4.54
N PRO A 421 1.63 -18.33 4.83
CA PRO A 421 1.26 -19.08 6.04
C PRO A 421 1.90 -20.46 6.14
N ALA A 422 2.22 -21.10 5.01
CA ALA A 422 2.91 -22.39 5.01
C ALA A 422 4.42 -22.29 5.23
N VAL A 423 5.02 -21.15 4.85
CA VAL A 423 6.43 -20.79 5.09
C VAL A 423 6.58 -20.24 6.52
N GLU A 424 5.60 -19.49 7.01
CA GLU A 424 5.47 -19.05 8.40
C GLU A 424 5.18 -20.21 9.35
N ALA A 425 4.23 -21.11 9.03
CA ALA A 425 3.96 -22.29 9.85
C ALA A 425 5.13 -23.27 9.85
N ALA A 426 5.88 -23.37 8.73
CA ALA A 426 7.14 -24.08 8.72
C ALA A 426 8.14 -23.41 9.68
N ALA A 427 8.38 -22.10 9.54
CA ALA A 427 9.29 -21.38 10.42
C ALA A 427 8.88 -21.43 11.90
N GLU A 428 7.58 -21.39 12.21
CA GLU A 428 7.02 -21.55 13.55
C GLU A 428 7.20 -22.98 14.08
N ALA A 429 7.04 -24.01 13.23
CA ALA A 429 7.37 -25.40 13.57
C ALA A 429 8.88 -25.61 13.82
N PHE A 430 9.71 -24.75 13.24
CA PHE A 430 11.15 -24.64 13.53
C PHE A 430 11.47 -23.57 14.60
N GLY A 431 10.48 -23.16 15.40
CA GLY A 431 10.66 -22.30 16.57
C GLY A 431 10.74 -20.79 16.30
N ILE A 432 10.66 -20.33 15.05
CA ILE A 432 10.70 -18.90 14.68
C ILE A 432 9.28 -18.31 14.69
N GLY A 433 8.72 -18.12 15.88
CA GLY A 433 7.34 -17.65 16.07
C GLY A 433 7.18 -16.14 16.31
N PRO A 434 5.95 -15.60 16.16
CA PRO A 434 5.65 -14.18 16.39
C PRO A 434 5.71 -13.76 17.87
N HIS A 435 5.72 -14.72 18.79
CA HIS A 435 5.83 -14.51 20.24
C HIS A 435 7.26 -14.22 20.69
N LEU A 436 8.26 -14.55 19.87
CA LEU A 436 9.66 -14.22 20.14
C LEU A 436 9.90 -12.74 19.89
N ASN A 437 10.72 -12.13 20.75
CA ASN A 437 11.16 -10.75 20.51
C ASN A 437 12.07 -10.70 19.27
N THR A 438 12.24 -9.50 18.71
CA THR A 438 12.98 -9.31 17.45
C THR A 438 14.42 -9.81 17.50
N ARG A 439 15.10 -9.77 18.66
CA ARG A 439 16.49 -10.23 18.83
C ARG A 439 16.59 -11.75 18.72
N ASP A 440 15.68 -12.48 19.38
CA ASP A 440 15.69 -13.94 19.40
C ASP A 440 15.27 -14.55 18.05
N ARG A 441 14.36 -13.88 17.31
CA ARG A 441 14.01 -14.26 15.92
C ARG A 441 15.19 -14.14 14.97
N LEU A 442 16.05 -13.12 15.14
CA LEU A 442 17.23 -12.93 14.29
C LEU A 442 18.31 -13.98 14.57
N GLN A 443 18.53 -14.36 15.84
CA GLN A 443 19.50 -15.40 16.20
C GLN A 443 19.12 -16.79 15.68
N LEU A 444 17.83 -17.14 15.69
CA LEU A 444 17.35 -18.38 15.06
C LEU A 444 17.45 -18.35 13.53
N TYR A 445 17.26 -17.19 12.91
CA TYR A 445 17.41 -17.00 11.46
C TYR A 445 18.85 -17.25 10.99
N GLU A 446 19.83 -16.76 11.75
CA GLU A 446 21.27 -17.00 11.49
C GLU A 446 21.63 -18.48 11.68
N PHE A 447 21.16 -19.10 12.76
CA PHE A 447 21.41 -20.51 13.05
C PHE A 447 20.90 -21.48 11.95
N TYR A 448 19.65 -21.32 11.48
CA TYR A 448 19.14 -22.16 10.39
C TYR A 448 19.78 -21.84 9.05
N GLY A 449 20.22 -20.60 8.82
CA GLY A 449 21.00 -20.22 7.65
C GLY A 449 22.35 -20.96 7.57
N GLU A 450 23.04 -21.12 8.70
CA GLU A 450 24.31 -21.85 8.82
C GLU A 450 24.13 -23.37 8.66
N LEU A 451 23.09 -23.94 9.28
CA LEU A 451 22.78 -25.37 9.20
C LEU A 451 22.48 -25.82 7.75
N TRP A 452 21.75 -25.00 6.99
CA TRP A 452 21.46 -25.30 5.58
C TRP A 452 22.65 -25.11 4.65
N GLY A 453 23.52 -24.14 4.95
CA GLY A 453 24.76 -23.95 4.21
C GLY A 453 25.72 -25.15 4.29
N ALA A 454 25.59 -26.00 5.32
CA ALA A 454 26.38 -27.21 5.51
C ALA A 454 25.71 -28.50 4.97
N ALA A 455 24.40 -28.48 4.69
CA ALA A 455 23.61 -29.64 4.29
C ALA A 455 23.38 -29.79 2.76
N ASP A 456 23.63 -28.75 1.97
CA ASP A 456 23.77 -28.92 0.51
C ASP A 456 25.00 -29.80 0.23
N PRO A 457 24.89 -30.90 -0.55
CA PRO A 457 26.02 -31.78 -0.78
C PRO A 457 27.16 -30.99 -1.44
N PRO A 458 28.43 -31.24 -1.07
CA PRO A 458 29.54 -30.53 -1.67
C PRO A 458 29.49 -30.75 -3.19
N THR A 459 29.40 -29.66 -3.94
CA THR A 459 29.58 -29.71 -5.41
C THR A 459 30.84 -30.52 -5.72
N PRO A 460 30.79 -31.40 -6.75
CA PRO A 460 31.91 -32.28 -7.06
C PRO A 460 33.20 -31.45 -7.19
N PRO A 461 34.32 -31.97 -6.68
CA PRO A 461 35.55 -31.21 -6.55
C PRO A 461 36.03 -30.77 -7.94
N GLY A 462 35.77 -29.50 -8.28
CA GLY A 462 36.11 -28.97 -9.60
C GLY A 462 35.62 -27.54 -9.89
N SER A 463 34.51 -27.06 -9.30
CA SER A 463 34.02 -25.69 -9.52
C SER A 463 34.55 -24.69 -8.49
N LEU A 464 35.84 -24.37 -8.59
CA LEU A 464 36.47 -23.35 -7.76
C LEU A 464 36.07 -21.95 -8.21
N GLY A 465 35.21 -21.30 -7.42
CA GLY A 465 35.12 -19.84 -7.32
C GLY A 465 33.75 -19.22 -7.61
N ASN A 466 33.15 -18.58 -6.58
CA ASN A 466 31.99 -17.66 -6.62
C ASN A 466 30.55 -18.19 -6.79
N GLY A 467 30.29 -19.50 -6.73
CA GLY A 467 28.93 -20.07 -6.90
C GLY A 467 27.85 -19.63 -5.90
N ARG A 468 28.20 -19.24 -4.66
CA ARG A 468 27.19 -18.95 -3.60
C ARG A 468 26.40 -17.66 -3.80
N VAL A 469 27.02 -16.61 -4.34
CA VAL A 469 26.36 -15.30 -4.51
C VAL A 469 25.55 -15.25 -5.81
N GLN A 470 26.00 -15.96 -6.85
CA GLN A 470 25.29 -15.99 -8.14
C GLN A 470 23.99 -16.80 -8.09
N ASN A 471 23.94 -17.91 -7.34
CA ASN A 471 22.72 -18.71 -7.23
C ASN A 471 21.55 -17.95 -6.56
N ARG A 472 21.81 -17.17 -5.49
CA ARG A 472 20.77 -16.33 -4.87
C ARG A 472 20.22 -15.23 -5.80
N VAL A 473 21.07 -14.69 -6.69
CA VAL A 473 20.66 -13.63 -7.64
C VAL A 473 19.93 -14.21 -8.86
N ARG A 474 20.25 -15.44 -9.28
CA ARG A 474 19.65 -16.11 -10.44
C ARG A 474 18.20 -16.54 -10.19
N TRP A 475 17.91 -17.10 -9.01
CA TRP A 475 16.55 -17.49 -8.59
C TRP A 475 15.58 -16.32 -8.49
N ARG A 476 16.08 -15.13 -8.13
CA ARG A 476 15.28 -13.90 -8.01
C ARG A 476 14.84 -13.31 -9.37
N LYS A 477 15.60 -13.55 -10.45
CA LYS A 477 15.32 -12.99 -11.78
C LYS A 477 14.31 -13.81 -12.60
N VAL A 478 14.28 -15.13 -12.41
CA VAL A 478 13.35 -16.03 -13.11
C VAL A 478 11.90 -15.82 -12.65
N THR A 479 11.73 -15.56 -11.36
CA THR A 479 10.44 -15.29 -10.72
C THR A 479 9.86 -13.91 -11.09
N GLU A 480 10.67 -12.96 -11.55
CA GLU A 480 10.25 -11.58 -11.88
C GLU A 480 9.81 -11.39 -13.36
N ALA A 481 10.29 -12.22 -14.30
CA ALA A 481 10.07 -12.06 -15.75
C ALA A 481 8.72 -12.61 -16.25
N LEU A 482 8.11 -13.53 -15.51
CA LEU A 482 6.84 -14.18 -15.86
C LEU A 482 5.63 -13.21 -15.84
N HIS A 483 5.82 -11.96 -15.37
CA HIS A 483 4.75 -11.15 -14.85
C HIS A 483 4.23 -9.91 -15.67
N GLN A 484 4.56 -9.64 -16.96
CA GLN A 484 4.26 -8.29 -17.58
C GLN A 484 3.83 -8.11 -19.09
N ALA A 485 2.82 -8.76 -19.73
CA ALA A 485 2.34 -8.34 -21.11
C ALA A 485 0.81 -8.51 -21.43
N PRO A 486 0.15 -7.70 -22.32
CA PRO A 486 -1.33 -7.67 -22.52
C PRO A 486 -1.89 -8.00 -23.94
N LEU A 487 -3.22 -8.24 -24.07
CA LEU A 487 -4.03 -8.39 -25.32
C LEU A 487 -5.44 -7.72 -25.25
N PRO A 488 -6.17 -7.49 -26.39
CA PRO A 488 -7.13 -6.38 -26.60
C PRO A 488 -8.64 -6.73 -26.61
N ALA A 489 -9.45 -5.67 -26.73
CA ALA A 489 -10.89 -5.56 -26.46
C ALA A 489 -11.84 -5.76 -27.67
N ALA A 490 -13.05 -6.26 -27.39
CA ALA A 490 -14.26 -6.08 -28.21
C ALA A 490 -15.52 -6.21 -27.33
N GLU A 491 -16.29 -5.13 -27.19
CA GLU A 491 -17.67 -5.16 -26.70
C GLU A 491 -18.51 -4.17 -27.51
N ALA A 492 -19.53 -4.68 -28.22
CA ALA A 492 -20.64 -3.89 -28.73
C ALA A 492 -21.84 -4.80 -29.02
N LYS A 493 -22.74 -5.01 -28.04
CA LYS A 493 -24.13 -5.46 -28.22
C LYS A 493 -24.87 -5.59 -26.87
N LYS A 494 -25.19 -4.47 -26.20
CA LYS A 494 -26.24 -4.48 -25.14
C LYS A 494 -26.72 -3.08 -24.76
N GLN A 495 -27.21 -2.33 -25.75
CA GLN A 495 -27.81 -1.00 -25.53
C GLN A 495 -29.25 -0.93 -26.08
N LYS A 496 -30.01 -2.03 -25.99
CA LYS A 496 -31.37 -2.11 -26.57
C LYS A 496 -32.44 -2.69 -25.65
N LEU A 497 -32.23 -2.75 -24.34
CA LEU A 497 -33.14 -3.46 -23.43
C LEU A 497 -33.34 -2.76 -22.07
N GLU A 498 -33.46 -1.44 -22.01
CA GLU A 498 -33.81 -0.76 -20.73
C GLU A 498 -34.78 0.43 -20.88
N GLU A 499 -35.47 0.59 -22.01
CA GLU A 499 -36.53 1.62 -22.17
C GLU A 499 -37.95 1.15 -21.76
N GLY A 500 -38.06 0.11 -20.94
CA GLY A 500 -39.38 -0.39 -20.54
C GLY A 500 -39.37 -0.93 -19.12
N LYS A 501 -39.49 -0.04 -18.12
CA LYS A 501 -39.97 -0.32 -16.75
C LYS A 501 -39.88 0.94 -15.88
N GLU A 502 -40.68 1.95 -16.20
CA GLU A 502 -41.02 3.05 -15.29
C GLU A 502 -42.54 3.22 -15.31
N LEU A 503 -43.27 2.30 -14.70
CA LEU A 503 -44.68 2.44 -14.32
C LEU A 503 -45.00 1.36 -13.29
N GLU A 504 -44.63 1.59 -12.02
CA GLU A 504 -45.17 0.93 -10.82
C GLU A 504 -44.33 1.36 -9.62
N GLU A 505 -44.65 2.50 -9.00
CA GLU A 505 -44.34 2.77 -7.59
C GLU A 505 -45.01 4.10 -7.18
N GLU A 506 -46.35 4.07 -7.09
CA GLU A 506 -47.11 5.11 -6.38
C GLU A 506 -48.30 4.48 -5.66
N GLU A 507 -48.03 3.56 -4.72
CA GLU A 507 -49.02 3.17 -3.71
C GLU A 507 -48.31 2.63 -2.46
N GLU A 508 -48.59 3.25 -1.32
CA GLU A 508 -48.44 2.77 0.08
C GLU A 508 -47.69 3.74 1.01
N THR A 509 -48.43 4.71 1.54
CA THR A 509 -48.21 5.17 2.93
C THR A 509 -49.55 5.45 3.61
N ALA A 510 -49.99 4.56 4.51
CA ALA A 510 -50.90 4.90 5.61
C ALA A 510 -50.94 3.83 6.73
N LYS A 511 -50.99 4.33 7.98
CA LYS A 511 -51.25 3.66 9.30
C LYS A 511 -50.00 3.18 10.05
N GLY A 512 -49.83 3.41 11.37
CA GLY A 512 -50.76 3.93 12.38
C GLY A 512 -50.10 4.15 13.75
N GLU A 513 -50.88 4.76 14.66
CA GLU A 513 -50.55 5.33 15.98
C GLU A 513 -50.47 4.35 17.19
N LYS A 514 -50.06 4.94 18.35
CA LYS A 514 -50.40 4.69 19.78
C LYS A 514 -49.52 3.68 20.54
N LYS A 515 -49.10 3.90 21.80
CA LYS A 515 -49.80 4.45 23.00
C LYS A 515 -48.80 4.80 24.14
N GLU A 516 -49.12 5.78 24.99
CA GLU A 516 -48.55 6.08 26.33
C GLU A 516 -49.06 5.11 27.43
N VAL A 517 -48.31 4.97 28.54
CA VAL A 517 -48.78 5.02 29.97
C VAL A 517 -47.59 5.29 30.92
N GLU A 518 -47.88 6.09 31.97
CA GLU A 518 -47.06 6.61 33.09
C GLU A 518 -46.41 5.60 34.06
N GLY A 519 -45.46 6.10 34.87
CA GLY A 519 -45.07 5.51 36.16
C GLY A 519 -44.02 6.33 36.92
N LYS A 520 -44.44 6.97 38.03
CA LYS A 520 -43.70 7.87 38.93
C LYS A 520 -43.16 7.10 40.15
N LYS A 521 -41.95 7.41 40.67
CA LYS A 521 -41.61 7.23 42.11
C LYS A 521 -40.34 8.00 42.53
N ASP A 522 -40.48 8.76 43.60
CA ASP A 522 -39.45 9.48 44.36
C ASP A 522 -38.70 8.55 45.35
N GLU A 523 -37.47 8.92 45.75
CA GLU A 523 -37.01 8.86 47.15
C GLU A 523 -35.62 9.53 47.34
N ASP A 524 -35.51 10.28 48.44
CA ASP A 524 -34.38 11.07 48.95
C ASP A 524 -33.20 10.25 49.51
N LYS A 525 -31.99 10.86 49.57
CA LYS A 525 -31.16 10.89 50.81
C LYS A 525 -29.90 11.78 50.71
N VAL A 526 -29.92 12.84 51.54
CA VAL A 526 -28.95 13.27 52.56
C VAL A 526 -27.44 13.17 52.27
N GLY A 527 -26.76 14.32 52.40
CA GLY A 527 -25.31 14.48 52.25
C GLY A 527 -24.48 14.31 53.53
N VAL A 528 -23.17 14.45 53.37
CA VAL A 528 -22.17 14.74 54.42
C VAL A 528 -21.04 15.53 53.76
N GLU A 529 -20.78 16.73 54.28
CA GLU A 529 -19.56 17.50 54.07
C GLU A 529 -18.42 16.92 54.92
N ASP A 530 -17.19 16.95 54.42
CA ASP A 530 -16.05 17.14 55.30
C ASP A 530 -14.84 17.79 54.59
N LYS A 531 -14.32 18.83 55.25
CA LYS A 531 -13.08 19.55 54.95
C LYS A 531 -11.86 18.65 55.19
N LYS A 532 -10.83 18.77 54.35
CA LYS A 532 -9.45 18.84 54.86
C LYS A 532 -8.45 19.42 53.87
N GLU A 533 -7.52 20.15 54.49
CA GLU A 533 -6.55 21.09 53.96
C GLU A 533 -5.39 20.44 53.19
N GLY A 534 -4.87 21.22 52.23
CA GLY A 534 -3.44 21.58 52.15
C GLY A 534 -2.38 20.50 52.31
N LYS A 535 -1.99 19.86 51.20
CA LYS A 535 -0.62 19.35 51.00
C LYS A 535 -0.13 19.72 49.60
N ALA A 536 0.50 20.88 49.48
CA ALA A 536 1.38 21.20 48.38
C ALA A 536 2.74 20.52 48.64
N GLY A 537 3.16 19.63 47.74
CA GLY A 537 4.48 19.02 47.79
C GLY A 537 4.53 17.66 47.11
N ASN A 538 5.13 17.63 45.92
CA ASN A 538 5.43 16.47 45.08
C ASN A 538 4.26 15.89 44.27
N LEU A 539 4.02 16.51 43.10
CA LEU A 539 3.38 15.79 41.99
C LEU A 539 4.16 14.49 41.75
N SER A 540 3.51 13.35 41.92
CA SER A 540 4.15 12.07 41.59
C SER A 540 4.50 12.06 40.10
N MET A 541 5.64 11.49 39.73
CA MET A 541 6.06 11.33 38.32
C MET A 541 4.99 10.63 37.47
N LEU A 542 4.12 9.85 38.12
CA LEU A 542 2.95 9.20 37.52
C LEU A 542 1.88 10.21 37.07
N GLU A 543 1.72 11.31 37.78
CA GLU A 543 0.75 12.38 37.52
C GLU A 543 1.24 13.31 36.41
N VAL A 544 2.56 13.54 36.35
CA VAL A 544 3.26 14.15 35.22
C VAL A 544 3.05 13.35 33.94
N ALA A 545 3.27 12.03 34.01
CA ALA A 545 3.06 11.13 32.87
C ALA A 545 1.58 11.08 32.44
N ARG A 546 0.63 11.04 33.40
CA ARG A 546 -0.80 11.09 33.09
C ARG A 546 -1.20 12.39 32.41
N SER A 547 -0.64 13.52 32.85
CA SER A 547 -0.92 14.84 32.26
C SER A 547 -0.34 14.96 30.84
N LEU A 548 0.90 14.52 30.62
CA LEU A 548 1.53 14.52 29.29
C LEU A 548 0.91 13.52 28.31
N VAL A 549 0.30 12.44 28.78
CA VAL A 549 -0.41 11.46 27.91
C VAL A 549 -1.85 11.90 27.62
N ARG A 550 -2.52 12.59 28.56
CA ARG A 550 -3.88 13.11 28.37
C ARG A 550 -3.92 14.43 27.59
N ALA A 551 -2.94 15.31 27.83
CA ALA A 551 -2.88 16.64 27.22
C ALA A 551 -2.91 16.62 25.68
N PRO A 552 -2.18 15.74 24.95
CA PRO A 552 -2.25 15.69 23.49
C PRO A 552 -3.67 15.43 22.96
N TRP A 553 -4.47 14.63 23.67
CA TRP A 553 -5.84 14.29 23.26
C TRP A 553 -6.86 15.39 23.60
N SER A 554 -6.69 16.10 24.72
CA SER A 554 -7.51 17.27 25.05
C SER A 554 -7.14 18.49 24.21
N LEU A 555 -5.84 18.70 23.93
CA LEU A 555 -5.34 19.73 23.02
C LEU A 555 -5.84 19.52 21.57
N LEU A 556 -5.81 18.29 21.07
CA LEU A 556 -6.38 17.98 19.75
C LEU A 556 -7.90 18.23 19.72
N ARG A 557 -8.63 18.07 20.84
CA ARG A 557 -10.04 18.43 20.93
C ARG A 557 -10.28 19.94 21.02
N SER A 558 -9.48 20.71 21.76
CA SER A 558 -9.62 22.17 21.81
C SER A 558 -9.34 22.83 20.46
N LEU A 559 -8.45 22.25 19.65
CA LEU A 559 -8.21 22.69 18.27
C LEU A 559 -9.40 22.43 17.31
N THR A 560 -10.37 21.59 17.70
CA THR A 560 -11.55 21.26 16.85
C THR A 560 -12.77 22.14 17.09
N GLY A 561 -12.66 23.22 17.87
CA GLY A 561 -13.67 24.28 17.92
C GLY A 561 -15.10 23.83 18.22
N SER A 562 -15.32 22.74 18.96
CA SER A 562 -16.66 22.31 19.36
C SER A 562 -17.14 23.16 20.53
N SER A 563 -17.61 24.38 20.24
CA SER A 563 -18.57 25.05 21.14
C SER A 563 -19.91 24.33 20.99
N ARG A 564 -20.47 23.87 22.11
CA ARG A 564 -21.89 23.51 22.16
C ARG A 564 -22.71 24.78 21.90
N GLY A 565 -23.29 24.87 20.71
CA GLY A 565 -24.58 25.51 20.45
C GLY A 565 -25.60 24.41 20.28
#